data_AF-A0A392RJL5-F1
#
_entry.id   AF-A0A392RJL5-F1
#
_cell.length_a   1.000
_cell.length_b   1.000
_cell.length_c   1.000
_cell.angle_alpha   90.00
_cell.angle_beta   90.00
_cell.angle_gamma   90.00
#
_symmetry.space_group_name_H-M   'P 1'
#
loop_
_entity.id
_entity.type
_entity.pdbx_description
1 polymer ?
#
loop_
_entity_poly.entity_id
_entity_poly.type
_entity_poly.pdbx_seq_one_letter_code
_entity_poly.pdbx_strand_id
1 'polypeptide(L)' 'DRFGKLLYVPLPSPDDRVKILKTLAKGRPIDASVDLSAIGRMEDCENFSGADLAALVRFCSLY' A
#
# COMPACT_ATOMS: atom_id res chain seq x y z
N ASP A 1 -8.50 -20.80 -26.41
CA ASP A 1 -8.83 -19.40 -26.13
C ASP A 1 -7.69 -18.72 -25.39
N ARG A 2 -7.07 -17.70 -25.98
CA ARG A 2 -5.92 -16.98 -25.40
C ARG A 2 -6.31 -15.86 -24.42
N PHE A 3 -7.59 -15.63 -24.21
CA PHE A 3 -8.09 -14.64 -23.27
C PHE A 3 -8.48 -15.32 -21.97
N GLY A 4 -7.58 -15.26 -20.99
CA GLY A 4 -7.90 -15.62 -19.61
C GLY A 4 -9.09 -14.80 -19.12
N LYS A 5 -9.92 -15.41 -18.26
CA LYS A 5 -11.09 -14.75 -17.65
C LYS A 5 -10.69 -13.36 -17.13
N LEU A 6 -11.51 -12.35 -17.45
CA LEU A 6 -11.40 -11.03 -16.87
C LEU A 6 -11.57 -11.14 -15.35
N LEU A 7 -10.47 -10.98 -14.61
CA LEU A 7 -10.47 -10.87 -13.15
C LEU A 7 -10.47 -9.40 -12.78
N TYR A 8 -11.57 -8.95 -12.20
CA TYR A 8 -11.64 -7.64 -11.58
C TYR A 8 -10.99 -7.68 -10.18
N VAL A 9 -10.10 -6.74 -9.91
CA VAL A 9 -9.47 -6.56 -8.60
C VAL A 9 -9.93 -5.21 -8.04
N PRO A 10 -10.68 -5.17 -6.94
CA PRO A 10 -11.10 -3.92 -6.33
C PRO A 10 -9.91 -3.21 -5.67
N LEU A 11 -10.07 -1.91 -5.41
CA LEU A 11 -9.14 -1.17 -4.57
C LEU A 11 -9.13 -1.72 -3.14
N PRO A 12 -7.97 -1.67 -2.44
CA PRO A 12 -7.86 -2.17 -1.08
C PRO A 12 -8.68 -1.31 -0.10
N SER A 13 -9.35 -1.98 0.83
CA SER A 13 -10.00 -1.34 1.98
C SER A 13 -8.95 -0.64 2.86
N PRO A 14 -9.35 0.32 3.73
CA PRO A 14 -8.42 0.98 4.65
C PRO A 14 -7.58 -0.01 5.48
N ASP A 15 -8.19 -1.07 6.00
CA ASP A 15 -7.47 -2.08 6.77
C ASP A 15 -6.53 -2.93 5.90
N ASP A 16 -6.88 -3.17 4.65
CA ASP A 16 -5.99 -3.86 3.70
C ASP A 16 -4.81 -2.97 3.30
N ARG A 17 -5.02 -1.66 3.14
CA ARG A 17 -3.93 -0.69 2.92
C ARG A 17 -2.94 -0.73 4.08
N VAL A 18 -3.41 -0.74 5.33
CA VAL A 18 -2.54 -0.88 6.51
C VAL A 18 -1.71 -2.17 6.46
N LYS A 19 -2.32 -3.32 6.13
CA LYS A 19 -1.60 -4.59 6.02
C LYS A 19 -0.56 -4.56 4.89
N ILE A 20 -0.93 -4.00 3.74
CA ILE A 20 -0.04 -3.85 2.58
C ILE A 20 1.16 -2.97 2.96
N LEU A 21 0.92 -1.80 3.54
CA LEU A 21 1.97 -0.87 3.98
C LEU A 21 2.91 -1.53 4.98
N LYS A 22 2.39 -2.21 6.01
CA LYS A 22 3.22 -2.94 7.00
C LYS A 22 4.05 -4.05 6.36
N THR A 23 3.47 -4.76 5.40
CA THR A 23 4.17 -5.84 4.67
C THR A 23 5.29 -5.27 3.81
N LEU A 24 5.02 -4.17 3.10
CA LEU A 24 6.00 -3.47 2.26
C LEU A 24 7.09 -2.80 3.10
N ALA A 25 6.76 -2.29 4.28
CA ALA A 25 7.70 -1.66 5.20
C ALA A 25 8.64 -2.66 5.88
N LYS A 26 8.25 -3.94 5.94
CA LYS A 26 9.02 -4.97 6.64
C LYS A 26 10.42 -5.09 6.05
N GLY A 27 11.44 -4.86 6.88
CA GLY A 27 12.85 -4.94 6.48
C GLY A 27 13.38 -3.70 5.75
N ARG A 28 12.63 -2.59 5.74
CA ARG A 28 13.09 -1.28 5.27
C ARG A 28 13.36 -0.34 6.44
N PRO A 29 14.37 0.54 6.35
CA PRO A 29 14.54 1.62 7.32
C PRO A 29 13.39 2.61 7.14
N ILE A 30 12.43 2.57 8.06
CA ILE A 30 11.37 3.57 8.18
C ILE A 30 11.52 4.19 9.56
N ASP A 31 11.43 5.51 9.63
CA ASP A 31 11.51 6.25 10.89
C ASP A 31 10.41 5.80 11.87
N ALA A 32 10.76 5.68 13.15
CA ALA A 32 9.84 5.23 14.20
C ALA A 32 8.65 6.19 14.43
N SER A 33 8.77 7.44 13.97
CA SER A 33 7.69 8.43 13.99
C SER A 33 6.62 8.18 12.92
N VAL A 34 6.87 7.32 11.93
CA VAL A 34 5.93 7.06 10.84
C VAL A 34 4.90 6.00 11.27
N ASP A 35 3.65 6.43 11.47
CA ASP A 35 2.54 5.51 11.71
C ASP A 35 1.88 5.05 10.40
N LEU A 36 2.33 3.89 9.90
CA LEU A 36 1.76 3.23 8.72
C LEU A 36 0.27 2.87 8.89
N SER A 37 -0.20 2.71 10.12
CA SER A 37 -1.60 2.40 10.42
C SER A 37 -2.50 3.63 10.26
N ALA A 38 -1.98 4.82 10.61
CA ALA A 38 -2.64 6.09 10.34
C ALA A 38 -2.67 6.36 8.84
N ILE A 39 -1.52 6.24 8.15
CA ILE A 39 -1.41 6.47 6.70
C ILE A 39 -2.38 5.58 5.91
N GLY A 40 -2.45 4.28 6.21
CA GLY A 40 -3.36 3.38 5.52
C GLY A 40 -4.85 3.75 5.67
N ARG A 41 -5.21 4.50 6.72
CA ARG A 41 -6.59 4.95 6.98
C ARG A 41 -6.89 6.37 6.50
N MET A 42 -5.91 7.10 5.98
CA MET A 42 -6.14 8.42 5.40
C MET A 42 -7.05 8.32 4.17
N GLU A 43 -7.93 9.32 4.01
CA GLU A 43 -8.80 9.47 2.83
C GLU A 43 -7.97 9.69 1.55
N ASP A 44 -6.83 10.38 1.66
CA ASP A 44 -5.90 10.60 0.53
C ASP A 44 -5.39 9.29 -0.10
N CYS A 45 -5.40 8.18 0.65
CA CYS A 45 -4.98 6.86 0.18
C CYS A 45 -6.14 6.01 -0.37
N GLU A 46 -7.38 6.51 -0.44
CA GLU A 46 -8.54 5.71 -0.87
C GLU A 46 -8.46 5.23 -2.32
N ASN A 47 -7.84 6.02 -3.19
CA ASN A 47 -7.68 5.69 -4.60
C ASN A 47 -6.37 4.93 -4.90
N PHE A 48 -5.63 4.52 -3.87
CA PHE A 48 -4.34 3.86 -4.05
C PHE A 48 -4.51 2.37 -4.29
N SER A 49 -3.97 1.91 -5.41
CA SER A 49 -3.78 0.49 -5.68
C SER A 49 -2.63 -0.09 -4.84
N GLY A 50 -2.47 -1.41 -4.87
CA GLY A 50 -1.30 -2.05 -4.25
C GLY A 50 0.04 -1.56 -4.84
N ALA A 51 0.07 -1.11 -6.09
CA ALA A 51 1.26 -0.56 -6.72
C ALA A 51 1.58 0.86 -6.20
N ASP A 52 0.57 1.69 -5.99
CA ASP A 52 0.74 3.05 -5.45
C ASP A 52 1.26 3.00 -4.01
N LEU A 53 0.72 2.10 -3.19
CA LEU A 53 1.22 1.86 -1.83
C LEU A 53 2.68 1.35 -1.82
N ALA A 54 3.04 0.52 -2.79
CA ALA A 54 4.42 0.07 -2.96
C ALA A 54 5.37 1.21 -3.38
N ALA A 55 4.91 2.13 -4.23
CA ALA A 55 5.65 3.31 -4.60
C ALA A 55 5.82 4.26 -3.39
N LEU A 56 4.76 4.51 -2.63
CA LEU A 56 4.78 5.34 -1.42
C LEU A 56 5.87 4.87 -0.44
N VAL A 57 5.86 3.58 -0.09
CA VAL A 57 6.86 3.02 0.85
C VAL A 57 8.28 3.09 0.29
N ARG A 58 8.46 2.93 -1.03
CA ARG A 58 9.78 3.06 -1.66
C ARG A 58 10.30 4.50 -1.56
N PHE A 59 9.47 5.51 -1.81
CA PHE A 59 9.89 6.90 -1.72
C PHE A 59 10.16 7.33 -0.27
N CYS A 60 9.37 6.85 0.70
CA CYS A 60 9.62 7.14 2.11
C CYS A 60 10.88 6.45 2.68
N SER A 61 11.30 5.31 2.11
CA SER A 61 12.49 4.57 2.57
C SER A 61 13.81 5.06 1.96
N LEU A 62 13.76 5.99 1.00
CA LEU A 62 14.94 6.56 0.33
C LEU A 62 15.41 7.88 0.96
N TYR A 63 14.70 8.37 1.97
CA TYR A 63 15.09 9.47 2.84
C TYR A 63 15.41 8.92 4.22
#